data_AF-A0A812UUC7-F1
#
_entry.id   AF-A0A812UUC7-F1
#
_cell.length_a   1.000
_cell.length_b   1.000
_cell.length_c   1.000
_cell.angle_alpha   90.00
_cell.angle_beta   90.00
_cell.angle_gamma   90.00
#
_symmetry.space_group_name_H-M   'P 1'
#
loop_
_entity.id
_entity.type
_entity.pdbx_description
1 polymer ?
#
loop_
_entity_poly.entity_id
_entity_poly.type
_entity_poly.pdbx_seq_one_letter_code
_entity_poly.pdbx_strand_id
1 'polypeptide(L)'
;MDGFDRFISHDWQTPGWRKVLSLLIQSGWRSMLIWWAIGTAVSFFLCMVDVLPLFYKSEARILGFQSVLPMGCWVTLGGAISAVGGLLLSMYNPFGSPSCFLDAACICQTDDLLMQKGIYNIGGCLSVSTNLHVLLSRHYFSRLWCVFELSAYRKLNPSGRIILTPIHVEAFAANIYIWLHACGLLLVVFRASYDQGGITVLLMFAFVATVLLPLSHSFRQRSLDWQQIMADLDNFDVMDVQCRNDFDRQYIYAAIRSWYGSLDAFSEYVRGPFRQEVRVPLLVPFKYHCVLSTPMLSVSLDYMLGLLKAGIPLRSLLAYTLSVPVALNLLWCPAAISLMVFACEQLPKRSFNGSLYTQTTVISLAMLALYI
;
A
#
# COMPACT_ATOMS: atom_id res chain seq x y z
N MET A 1 -1.15 -33.92 -5.83
CA MET A 1 -1.27 -32.55 -6.35
C MET A 1 0.05 -31.89 -6.09
N ASP A 2 0.63 -31.23 -7.09
CA ASP A 2 1.78 -30.36 -6.87
C ASP A 2 1.32 -29.28 -5.86
N GLY A 3 2.11 -29.06 -4.80
CA GLY A 3 1.71 -28.18 -3.70
C GLY A 3 1.45 -26.73 -4.15
N PHE A 4 0.75 -25.97 -3.31
CA PHE A 4 0.54 -24.54 -3.56
C PHE A 4 1.62 -23.71 -2.85
N ASP A 5 2.09 -22.65 -3.48
CA ASP A 5 2.99 -21.70 -2.81
C ASP A 5 2.25 -20.94 -1.70
N ARG A 6 0.96 -20.61 -1.94
CA ARG A 6 0.14 -19.78 -1.04
C ARG A 6 -1.32 -20.22 -1.00
N PHE A 7 -1.88 -20.29 0.19
CA PHE A 7 -3.33 -20.25 0.41
C PHE A 7 -3.73 -18.81 0.76
N ILE A 8 -4.65 -18.21 0.00
CA ILE A 8 -5.12 -16.84 0.26
C ILE A 8 -6.43 -16.92 1.05
N SER A 9 -6.37 -16.60 2.35
CA SER A 9 -7.56 -16.49 3.18
C SER A 9 -8.01 -15.03 3.31
N HIS A 10 -9.33 -14.82 3.34
CA HIS A 10 -9.91 -13.49 3.36
C HIS A 10 -11.37 -13.52 3.87
N ASP A 11 -11.90 -12.37 4.28
CA ASP A 11 -13.31 -12.28 4.65
C ASP A 11 -14.21 -11.91 3.45
N TRP A 12 -15.41 -12.46 3.38
CA TRP A 12 -16.31 -12.26 2.26
C TRP A 12 -17.07 -10.92 2.30
N GLN A 13 -17.08 -10.22 3.44
CA GLN A 13 -17.78 -8.95 3.59
C GLN A 13 -16.99 -7.79 2.97
N THR A 14 -15.66 -7.89 2.94
CA THR A 14 -14.81 -6.90 2.32
C THR A 14 -15.03 -6.87 0.80
N PRO A 15 -15.27 -5.69 0.19
CA PRO A 15 -15.48 -5.56 -1.24
C PRO A 15 -14.35 -6.19 -2.06
N GLY A 16 -14.72 -6.97 -3.08
CA GLY A 16 -13.77 -7.72 -3.92
C GLY A 16 -12.69 -6.85 -4.57
N TRP A 17 -13.04 -5.64 -5.03
CA TRP A 17 -12.09 -4.72 -5.67
C TRP A 17 -10.94 -4.31 -4.73
N ARG A 18 -11.16 -4.24 -3.41
CA ARG A 18 -10.10 -3.94 -2.44
C ARG A 18 -9.11 -5.08 -2.33
N LYS A 19 -9.60 -6.33 -2.42
CA LYS A 19 -8.77 -7.55 -2.38
C LYS A 19 -7.93 -7.62 -3.64
N VAL A 20 -8.55 -7.40 -4.80
CA VAL A 20 -7.86 -7.34 -6.10
C VAL A 20 -6.78 -6.26 -6.08
N LEU A 21 -7.09 -5.04 -5.64
CA LEU A 21 -6.11 -3.96 -5.55
C LEU A 21 -4.94 -4.31 -4.63
N SER A 22 -5.22 -4.88 -3.46
CA SER A 22 -4.20 -5.30 -2.50
C SER A 22 -3.28 -6.38 -3.07
N LEU A 23 -3.85 -7.43 -3.67
CA LEU A 23 -3.09 -8.50 -4.32
C LEU A 23 -2.27 -7.97 -5.51
N LEU A 24 -2.88 -7.12 -6.35
CA LEU A 24 -2.24 -6.54 -7.54
C LEU A 24 -1.00 -5.71 -7.17
N ILE A 25 -1.10 -4.87 -6.13
CA ILE A 25 0.05 -4.07 -5.68
C ILE A 25 1.10 -4.95 -5.00
N GLN A 26 0.67 -5.94 -4.22
CA GLN A 26 1.60 -6.85 -3.53
C GLN A 26 2.44 -7.68 -4.51
N SER A 27 1.85 -8.16 -5.59
CA SER A 27 2.54 -8.96 -6.62
C SER A 27 3.21 -8.09 -7.69
N GLY A 28 2.57 -6.99 -8.09
CA GLY A 28 2.91 -6.21 -9.27
C GLY A 28 3.85 -5.01 -9.06
N TRP A 29 4.21 -4.67 -7.83
CA TRP A 29 5.04 -3.47 -7.55
C TRP A 29 6.38 -3.45 -8.31
N ARG A 30 7.02 -4.61 -8.54
CA ARG A 30 8.28 -4.67 -9.31
C ARG A 30 8.06 -4.32 -10.77
N SER A 31 7.00 -4.88 -11.37
CA SER A 31 6.60 -4.56 -12.74
C SER A 31 6.26 -3.07 -12.86
N MET A 32 5.50 -2.54 -11.89
CA MET A 32 5.19 -1.11 -11.81
C MET A 32 6.46 -0.23 -11.81
N LEU A 33 7.49 -0.58 -11.03
CA LEU A 33 8.76 0.16 -11.00
C LEU A 33 9.57 0.03 -12.31
N ILE A 34 9.64 -1.17 -12.89
CA ILE A 34 10.37 -1.41 -14.15
C ILE A 34 9.74 -0.59 -15.26
N TRP A 35 8.42 -0.69 -15.43
CA TRP A 35 7.71 0.04 -16.47
C TRP A 35 7.68 1.53 -16.22
N TRP A 36 7.61 1.98 -14.96
CA TRP A 36 7.84 3.39 -14.62
C TRP A 36 9.19 3.87 -15.15
N ALA A 37 10.27 3.14 -14.84
CA ALA A 37 11.61 3.52 -15.26
C ALA A 37 11.75 3.57 -16.78
N ILE A 38 11.18 2.59 -17.50
CA ILE A 38 11.13 2.58 -18.97
C ILE A 38 10.37 3.80 -19.50
N GLY A 39 9.15 4.04 -19.00
CA GLY A 39 8.32 5.17 -19.44
C GLY A 39 8.98 6.53 -19.21
N THR A 40 9.56 6.72 -18.02
CA THR A 40 10.33 7.91 -17.69
C THR A 40 11.56 8.07 -18.59
N ALA A 41 12.34 7.01 -18.84
CA ALA A 41 13.52 7.08 -19.70
C ALA A 41 13.17 7.39 -21.16
N VAL A 42 12.13 6.73 -21.71
CA VAL A 42 11.65 6.96 -23.07
C VAL A 42 11.15 8.41 -23.22
N SER A 43 10.28 8.88 -22.34
CA SER A 43 9.80 10.27 -22.38
C SER A 43 10.95 11.28 -22.26
N PHE A 44 11.89 11.05 -21.34
CA PHE A 44 13.06 11.92 -21.16
C PHE A 44 13.89 11.99 -22.43
N PHE A 45 14.18 10.85 -23.05
CA PHE A 45 14.93 10.77 -24.31
C PHE A 45 14.20 11.48 -25.45
N LEU A 46 12.90 11.23 -25.62
CA LEU A 46 12.09 11.86 -26.66
C LEU A 46 12.02 13.38 -26.52
N CYS A 47 11.98 13.91 -25.30
CA CYS A 47 12.11 15.36 -25.08
C CYS A 47 13.55 15.86 -25.36
N MET A 48 14.58 15.07 -25.02
CA MET A 48 15.98 15.43 -25.29
C MET A 48 16.27 15.55 -26.79
N VAL A 49 15.66 14.71 -27.63
CA VAL A 49 15.78 14.78 -29.09
C VAL A 49 14.70 15.63 -29.77
N ASP A 50 13.96 16.43 -28.99
CA ASP A 50 12.94 17.38 -29.47
C ASP A 50 11.79 16.73 -30.26
N VAL A 51 11.52 15.44 -30.04
CA VAL A 51 10.34 14.74 -30.57
C VAL A 51 9.09 15.10 -29.77
N LEU A 52 9.21 15.17 -28.44
CA LEU A 52 8.15 15.65 -27.56
C LEU A 52 8.38 17.13 -27.22
N PRO A 53 7.36 18.01 -27.40
CA PRO A 53 7.55 19.45 -27.24
C PRO A 53 7.60 19.86 -25.76
N LEU A 54 8.47 20.83 -25.45
CA LEU A 54 8.51 21.52 -24.16
C LEU A 54 7.67 22.80 -24.27
N PHE A 55 6.47 22.78 -23.70
CA PHE A 55 5.39 23.74 -24.00
C PHE A 55 5.34 24.96 -23.09
N TYR A 56 6.17 25.05 -22.04
CA TYR A 56 6.23 26.24 -21.19
C TYR A 56 7.66 26.59 -20.79
N LYS A 57 7.83 27.82 -20.27
CA LYS A 57 9.12 28.34 -19.81
C LYS A 57 9.06 28.61 -18.32
N SER A 58 10.16 28.35 -17.60
CA SER A 58 10.25 28.63 -16.16
C SER A 58 11.63 29.17 -15.83
N GLU A 59 11.72 30.27 -15.07
CA GLU A 59 13.02 30.75 -14.59
C GLU A 59 13.58 29.81 -13.51
N ALA A 60 14.90 29.63 -13.50
CA ALA A 60 15.57 28.85 -12.48
C ALA A 60 16.78 29.60 -11.95
N ARG A 61 17.01 29.49 -10.64
CA ARG A 61 18.20 30.01 -9.97
C ARG A 61 18.82 28.91 -9.12
N ILE A 62 19.96 28.37 -9.55
CA ILE A 62 20.65 27.26 -8.87
C ILE A 62 22.14 27.56 -8.78
N LEU A 63 22.64 27.83 -7.58
CA LEU A 63 24.07 28.10 -7.32
C LEU A 63 24.68 29.13 -8.30
N GLY A 64 24.00 30.25 -8.51
CA GLY A 64 24.45 31.31 -9.42
C GLY A 64 24.16 31.06 -10.90
N PHE A 65 23.67 29.88 -11.30
CA PHE A 65 23.10 29.66 -12.62
C PHE A 65 21.70 30.27 -12.67
N GLN A 66 21.48 31.25 -13.55
CA GLN A 66 20.18 31.83 -13.83
C GLN A 66 19.85 31.68 -15.31
N SER A 67 18.76 30.99 -15.62
CA SER A 67 18.32 30.79 -17.00
C SER A 67 16.81 30.55 -17.08
N VAL A 68 16.26 30.71 -18.27
CA VAL A 68 14.88 30.36 -18.60
C VAL A 68 14.87 28.93 -19.14
N LEU A 69 14.28 28.02 -18.38
CA LEU A 69 14.21 26.60 -18.71
C LEU A 69 13.04 26.32 -19.64
N PRO A 70 13.24 25.61 -20.76
CA PRO A 70 12.13 24.97 -21.46
C PRO A 70 11.65 23.76 -20.65
N MET A 71 10.35 23.65 -20.44
CA MET A 71 9.75 22.69 -19.52
C MET A 71 8.56 21.96 -20.15
N GLY A 72 8.27 20.76 -19.64
CA GLY A 72 7.11 19.93 -20.00
C GLY A 72 6.69 19.03 -18.83
N CYS A 73 5.71 18.15 -19.07
CA CYS A 73 5.24 17.15 -18.08
C CYS A 73 5.36 15.70 -18.58
N TRP A 74 6.05 15.50 -19.71
CA TRP A 74 6.06 14.21 -20.40
C TRP A 74 6.78 13.11 -19.62
N VAL A 75 7.79 13.45 -18.81
CA VAL A 75 8.51 12.46 -17.99
C VAL A 75 7.61 11.97 -16.86
N THR A 76 6.89 12.89 -16.21
CA THR A 76 5.86 12.58 -15.20
C THR A 76 4.72 11.75 -15.78
N LEU A 77 4.11 12.18 -16.90
CA LEU A 77 3.00 11.46 -17.52
C LEU A 77 3.43 10.08 -18.05
N GLY A 78 4.56 10.01 -18.77
CA GLY A 78 5.07 8.76 -19.32
C GLY A 78 5.43 7.75 -18.23
N GLY A 79 6.06 8.23 -17.15
CA GLY A 79 6.32 7.41 -15.96
C GLY A 79 5.03 6.91 -15.31
N ALA A 80 4.04 7.78 -15.09
CA ALA A 80 2.77 7.42 -14.45
C ALA A 80 1.98 6.40 -15.27
N ILE A 81 1.79 6.65 -16.57
CA ILE A 81 1.04 5.78 -17.48
C ILE A 81 1.72 4.41 -17.57
N SER A 82 3.04 4.40 -17.76
CA SER A 82 3.80 3.15 -17.87
C SER A 82 3.80 2.37 -16.56
N ALA A 83 3.90 3.03 -15.41
CA ALA A 83 3.80 2.37 -14.11
C ALA A 83 2.45 1.64 -13.94
N VAL A 84 1.34 2.31 -14.25
CA VAL A 84 -0.01 1.72 -14.18
C VAL A 84 -0.14 0.59 -15.20
N GLY A 85 0.33 0.79 -16.43
CA GLY A 85 0.37 -0.26 -17.45
C GLY A 85 1.16 -1.49 -16.99
N GLY A 86 2.36 -1.29 -16.42
CA GLY A 86 3.18 -2.35 -15.87
C GLY A 86 2.53 -3.08 -14.69
N LEU A 87 1.82 -2.35 -13.83
CA LEU A 87 1.04 -2.94 -12.75
C LEU A 87 -0.07 -3.84 -13.31
N LEU A 88 -0.83 -3.38 -14.30
CA LEU A 88 -1.89 -4.19 -14.92
C LEU A 88 -1.34 -5.39 -15.70
N LEU A 89 -0.24 -5.22 -16.43
CA LEU A 89 0.43 -6.30 -17.14
C LEU A 89 1.02 -7.36 -16.21
N SER A 90 1.30 -7.02 -14.94
CA SER A 90 1.84 -7.97 -13.97
C SER A 90 0.90 -9.14 -13.70
N MET A 91 -0.41 -8.97 -13.90
CA MET A 91 -1.41 -10.05 -13.78
C MET A 91 -1.19 -11.17 -14.79
N TYR A 92 -0.55 -10.87 -15.92
CA TYR A 92 -0.31 -11.80 -17.00
C TYR A 92 1.14 -12.27 -17.06
N ASN A 93 1.97 -11.95 -16.06
CA ASN A 93 3.37 -12.34 -16.06
C ASN A 93 3.50 -13.88 -15.97
N PRO A 94 3.97 -14.56 -17.03
CA PRO A 94 4.11 -16.02 -17.02
C PRO A 94 5.36 -16.46 -16.25
N PHE A 95 6.28 -15.55 -15.97
CA PHE A 95 7.57 -15.85 -15.36
C PHE A 95 7.48 -15.78 -13.82
N GLY A 96 6.94 -16.84 -13.22
CA GLY A 96 7.10 -17.11 -11.79
C GLY A 96 6.07 -16.44 -10.88
N SER A 97 4.82 -16.33 -11.33
CA SER A 97 3.72 -16.04 -10.40
C SER A 97 3.52 -17.25 -9.48
N PRO A 98 3.59 -17.08 -8.15
CA PRO A 98 3.42 -18.20 -7.23
C PRO A 98 2.04 -18.81 -7.41
N SER A 99 1.96 -20.14 -7.37
CA SER A 99 0.67 -20.83 -7.43
C SER A 99 -0.12 -20.50 -6.15
N CYS A 100 -1.34 -20.00 -6.32
CA CYS A 100 -2.18 -19.64 -5.18
C CYS A 100 -3.54 -20.32 -5.24
N PHE A 101 -4.00 -20.81 -4.09
CA PHE A 101 -5.37 -21.21 -3.89
C PHE A 101 -6.17 -20.02 -3.34
N LEU A 102 -7.26 -19.67 -4.02
CA LEU A 102 -8.23 -18.66 -3.59
C LEU A 102 -9.62 -19.30 -3.63
N ASP A 103 -10.23 -19.47 -2.45
CA ASP A 103 -11.54 -20.10 -2.27
C ASP A 103 -12.59 -19.63 -3.28
N ALA A 104 -12.75 -18.31 -3.46
CA ALA A 104 -13.74 -17.72 -4.35
C ALA A 104 -13.54 -18.05 -5.84
N ALA A 105 -12.32 -18.40 -6.25
CA ALA A 105 -11.98 -18.75 -7.63
C ALA A 105 -11.85 -20.26 -7.85
N CYS A 106 -11.40 -21.00 -6.82
CA CYS A 106 -11.11 -22.43 -6.92
C CYS A 106 -12.30 -23.32 -6.52
N ILE A 107 -13.25 -22.80 -5.75
CA ILE A 107 -14.47 -23.52 -5.34
C ILE A 107 -15.61 -23.10 -6.26
N CYS A 108 -16.38 -24.07 -6.75
CA CYS A 108 -17.57 -23.79 -7.55
C CYS A 108 -18.56 -22.92 -6.75
N GLN A 109 -18.93 -21.76 -7.29
CA GLN A 109 -19.82 -20.80 -6.62
C GLN A 109 -21.29 -20.95 -7.05
N THR A 110 -21.57 -21.81 -8.04
CA THR A 110 -22.88 -21.93 -8.69
C THR A 110 -23.60 -23.25 -8.40
N ASP A 111 -22.87 -24.32 -8.10
CA ASP A 111 -23.41 -25.64 -7.76
C ASP A 111 -23.18 -25.92 -6.28
N ASP A 112 -24.25 -25.99 -5.50
CA ASP A 112 -24.19 -26.15 -4.03
C ASP A 112 -23.46 -27.44 -3.61
N LEU A 113 -23.61 -28.54 -4.35
CA LEU A 113 -22.97 -29.81 -4.02
C LEU A 113 -21.46 -29.74 -4.29
N LEU A 114 -21.05 -29.13 -5.39
CA LEU A 114 -19.62 -28.93 -5.69
C LEU A 114 -19.00 -27.86 -4.77
N MET A 115 -19.75 -26.82 -4.42
CA MET A 115 -19.34 -25.81 -3.44
C MET A 115 -19.07 -26.49 -2.10
N GLN A 116 -20.00 -27.30 -1.62
CA GLN A 116 -19.89 -28.01 -0.34
C GLN A 116 -18.71 -29.01 -0.35
N LYS A 117 -18.56 -29.79 -1.43
CA LYS A 117 -17.38 -30.65 -1.61
C LYS A 117 -16.08 -29.86 -1.63
N GLY A 118 -16.06 -28.69 -2.26
CA GLY A 118 -14.90 -27.79 -2.27
C GLY A 118 -14.54 -27.29 -0.88
N ILE A 119 -15.54 -26.83 -0.11
CA ILE A 119 -15.39 -26.37 1.27
C ILE A 119 -14.80 -27.47 2.17
N TYR A 120 -15.33 -28.70 2.08
CA TYR A 120 -14.80 -29.82 2.88
C TYR A 120 -13.36 -30.21 2.50
N ASN A 121 -12.92 -29.89 1.28
CA ASN A 121 -11.56 -30.16 0.82
C ASN A 121 -10.58 -29.00 1.09
N ILE A 122 -11.01 -27.89 1.71
CA ILE A 122 -10.11 -26.78 2.09
C ILE A 122 -8.96 -27.27 2.98
N GLY A 123 -9.22 -28.20 3.90
CA GLY A 123 -8.18 -28.79 4.75
C GLY A 123 -7.06 -29.47 3.94
N GLY A 124 -7.40 -30.14 2.84
CA GLY A 124 -6.42 -30.73 1.93
C GLY A 124 -5.61 -29.67 1.17
N CYS A 125 -6.23 -28.54 0.80
CA CYS A 125 -5.52 -27.42 0.17
C CYS A 125 -4.58 -26.74 1.17
N LEU A 126 -5.00 -26.56 2.43
CA LEU A 126 -4.19 -26.01 3.50
C LEU A 126 -2.97 -26.90 3.79
N SER A 127 -3.12 -28.22 3.84
CA SER A 127 -2.01 -29.15 4.16
C SER A 127 -0.92 -29.21 3.09
N VAL A 128 -1.23 -28.86 1.85
CA VAL A 128 -0.25 -28.81 0.75
C VAL A 128 0.24 -27.38 0.43
N SER A 129 -0.23 -26.38 1.18
CA SER A 129 0.16 -24.98 0.98
C SER A 129 1.39 -24.63 1.81
N THR A 130 2.38 -24.00 1.19
CA THR A 130 3.63 -23.60 1.87
C THR A 130 3.44 -22.42 2.82
N ASN A 131 2.53 -21.50 2.48
CA ASN A 131 2.22 -20.30 3.25
C ASN A 131 0.71 -20.06 3.32
N LEU A 132 0.22 -19.58 4.45
CA LEU A 132 -1.12 -19.01 4.58
C LEU A 132 -1.01 -17.48 4.54
N HIS A 133 -1.54 -16.86 3.48
CA HIS A 133 -1.58 -15.42 3.32
C HIS A 133 -2.98 -14.91 3.61
N VAL A 134 -3.12 -14.16 4.70
CA VAL A 134 -4.39 -13.59 5.13
C VAL A 134 -4.51 -12.13 4.71
N LEU A 135 -5.53 -11.82 3.92
CA LEU A 135 -5.94 -10.44 3.64
C LEU A 135 -6.78 -9.93 4.81
N LEU A 136 -6.12 -9.29 5.77
CA LEU A 136 -6.74 -8.93 7.04
C LEU A 136 -7.61 -7.68 6.89
N SER A 137 -8.87 -7.82 7.30
CA SER A 137 -9.86 -6.75 7.41
C SER A 137 -10.42 -6.69 8.83
N ARG A 138 -11.24 -5.67 9.10
CA ARG A 138 -11.91 -5.49 10.40
C ARG A 138 -12.83 -6.66 10.79
N HIS A 139 -13.40 -7.37 9.82
CA HIS A 139 -14.38 -8.43 10.08
C HIS A 139 -13.77 -9.83 10.03
N TYR A 140 -12.45 -9.93 9.86
CA TYR A 140 -11.82 -11.22 9.64
C TYR A 140 -11.96 -12.15 10.87
N PHE A 141 -11.60 -11.66 12.06
CA PHE A 141 -11.68 -12.47 13.29
C PHE A 141 -13.10 -12.63 13.85
N SER A 142 -14.08 -11.87 13.33
CA SER A 142 -15.48 -12.06 13.71
C SER A 142 -16.16 -13.21 12.95
N ARG A 143 -15.46 -13.92 12.06
CA ARG A 143 -16.00 -15.03 11.26
C ARG A 143 -15.35 -16.36 11.60
N LEU A 144 -16.18 -17.37 11.92
CA LEU A 144 -15.73 -18.65 12.47
C LEU A 144 -14.82 -19.39 11.48
N TRP A 145 -15.19 -19.43 10.21
CA TRP A 145 -14.38 -20.02 9.14
C TRP A 145 -12.98 -19.38 9.02
N CYS A 146 -12.89 -18.05 9.07
CA CYS A 146 -11.62 -17.34 8.91
C CYS A 146 -10.62 -17.65 10.05
N VAL A 147 -11.10 -17.76 11.30
CA VAL A 147 -10.27 -18.16 12.44
C VAL A 147 -9.96 -19.66 12.43
N PHE A 148 -10.90 -20.47 11.97
CA PHE A 148 -10.69 -21.90 11.77
C PHE A 148 -9.61 -22.21 10.73
N GLU A 149 -9.57 -21.48 9.60
CA GLU A 149 -8.54 -21.68 8.57
C GLU A 149 -7.12 -21.42 9.10
N LEU A 150 -6.94 -20.38 9.92
CA LEU A 150 -5.67 -20.08 10.59
C LEU A 150 -5.22 -21.22 11.49
N SER A 151 -6.14 -21.76 12.28
CA SER A 151 -5.85 -22.79 13.27
C SER A 151 -5.62 -24.16 12.61
N ALA A 152 -6.46 -24.50 11.63
CA ALA A 152 -6.28 -25.64 10.74
C ALA A 152 -4.92 -25.61 10.07
N TYR A 153 -4.55 -24.47 9.48
CA TYR A 153 -3.26 -24.32 8.82
C TYR A 153 -2.09 -24.55 9.77
N ARG A 154 -2.11 -23.98 10.99
CA ARG A 154 -1.04 -24.23 11.97
C ARG A 154 -0.94 -25.69 12.38
N LYS A 155 -2.08 -26.38 12.55
CA LYS A 155 -2.10 -27.80 12.91
C LYS A 155 -1.56 -28.69 11.79
N LEU A 156 -1.91 -28.37 10.55
CA LEU A 156 -1.47 -29.10 9.36
C LEU A 156 -0.03 -28.77 8.97
N ASN A 157 0.41 -27.53 9.22
CA ASN A 157 1.74 -27.03 8.88
C ASN A 157 2.39 -26.34 10.09
N PRO A 158 2.93 -27.11 11.07
CA PRO A 158 3.52 -26.53 12.28
C PRO A 158 4.64 -25.52 12.01
N SER A 159 5.46 -25.77 10.99
CA SER A 159 6.53 -24.88 10.51
C SER A 159 6.10 -23.92 9.40
N GLY A 160 4.85 -24.01 8.93
CA GLY A 160 4.32 -23.16 7.87
C GLY A 160 4.24 -21.70 8.32
N ARG A 161 4.43 -20.78 7.37
CA ARG A 161 4.36 -19.34 7.67
C ARG A 161 2.94 -18.81 7.50
N ILE A 162 2.45 -18.07 8.50
CA ILE A 162 1.24 -17.26 8.40
C ILE A 162 1.64 -15.81 8.14
N ILE A 163 1.14 -15.22 7.06
CA ILE A 163 1.42 -13.83 6.67
C ILE A 163 0.11 -13.06 6.75
N LEU A 164 -0.03 -12.21 7.77
CA LEU A 164 -1.15 -11.27 7.82
C LEU A 164 -0.77 -10.00 7.06
N THR A 165 -1.60 -9.60 6.09
CA THR A 165 -1.44 -8.32 5.41
C THR A 165 -2.70 -7.49 5.53
N PRO A 166 -2.66 -6.32 6.18
CA PRO A 166 -3.83 -5.47 6.28
C PRO A 166 -4.19 -4.93 4.90
N ILE A 167 -5.40 -5.24 4.41
CA ILE A 167 -5.87 -4.89 3.05
C ILE A 167 -5.84 -3.38 2.75
N HIS A 168 -5.83 -2.58 3.80
CA HIS A 168 -5.92 -1.14 3.70
C HIS A 168 -4.57 -0.46 3.43
N VAL A 169 -3.44 -1.16 3.63
CA VAL A 169 -2.09 -0.61 3.39
C VAL A 169 -1.88 -0.36 1.90
N GLU A 170 -2.22 -1.33 1.04
CA GLU A 170 -2.06 -1.15 -0.41
C GLU A 170 -3.03 -0.12 -0.97
N ALA A 171 -4.27 -0.08 -0.48
CA ALA A 171 -5.22 0.96 -0.87
C ALA A 171 -4.73 2.36 -0.46
N PHE A 172 -4.09 2.47 0.70
CA PHE A 172 -3.47 3.72 1.15
C PHE A 172 -2.27 4.11 0.28
N ALA A 173 -1.37 3.17 -0.02
CA ALA A 173 -0.25 3.40 -0.92
C ALA A 173 -0.70 3.81 -2.33
N ALA A 174 -1.73 3.16 -2.88
CA ALA A 174 -2.33 3.52 -4.17
C ALA A 174 -2.87 4.96 -4.17
N ASN A 175 -3.59 5.33 -3.11
CA ASN A 175 -4.11 6.69 -2.97
C ASN A 175 -2.99 7.71 -2.89
N ILE A 176 -1.97 7.51 -2.04
CA ILE A 176 -0.81 8.41 -1.97
C ILE A 176 -0.14 8.51 -3.34
N TYR A 177 0.06 7.39 -4.03
CA TYR A 177 0.69 7.36 -5.35
C TYR A 177 -0.06 8.23 -6.36
N ILE A 178 -1.38 8.06 -6.47
CA ILE A 178 -2.23 8.87 -7.36
C ILE A 178 -2.15 10.34 -6.98
N TRP A 179 -2.22 10.66 -5.69
CA TRP A 179 -2.16 12.03 -5.20
C TRP A 179 -0.83 12.69 -5.45
N LEU A 180 0.30 12.01 -5.24
CA LEU A 180 1.63 12.53 -5.52
C LEU A 180 1.80 12.86 -7.01
N HIS A 181 1.25 12.05 -7.92
CA HIS A 181 1.22 12.37 -9.35
C HIS A 181 0.33 13.58 -9.65
N ALA A 182 -0.87 13.65 -9.06
CA ALA A 182 -1.76 14.80 -9.22
C ALA A 182 -1.11 16.10 -8.72
N CYS A 183 -0.45 16.07 -7.55
CA CYS A 183 0.34 17.17 -7.01
C CYS A 183 1.45 17.58 -7.98
N GLY A 184 2.20 16.62 -8.52
CA GLY A 184 3.28 16.86 -9.47
C GLY A 184 2.79 17.56 -10.74
N LEU A 185 1.68 17.08 -11.32
CA LEU A 185 1.08 17.68 -12.51
C LEU A 185 0.53 19.08 -12.23
N LEU A 186 -0.15 19.27 -11.09
CA LEU A 186 -0.64 20.59 -10.70
C LEU A 186 0.51 21.57 -10.49
N LEU A 187 1.62 21.15 -9.87
CA LEU A 187 2.81 21.99 -9.72
C LEU A 187 3.35 22.43 -11.09
N VAL A 188 3.38 21.54 -12.07
CA VAL A 188 3.77 21.86 -13.45
C VAL A 188 2.80 22.88 -14.07
N VAL A 189 1.49 22.66 -13.96
CA VAL A 189 0.46 23.58 -14.49
C VAL A 189 0.55 24.96 -13.83
N PHE A 190 0.63 25.03 -12.50
CA PHE A 190 0.72 26.30 -11.78
C PHE A 190 1.99 27.08 -12.15
N ARG A 191 3.13 26.39 -12.30
CA ARG A 191 4.38 27.02 -12.77
C ARG A 191 4.30 27.50 -14.22
N ALA A 192 3.44 26.89 -15.05
CA ALA A 192 3.22 27.33 -16.41
C ALA A 192 2.27 28.54 -16.49
N SER A 193 1.30 28.65 -15.57
CA SER A 193 0.25 29.66 -15.62
C SER A 193 0.55 30.94 -14.83
N TYR A 194 1.31 30.85 -13.75
CA TYR A 194 1.57 31.99 -12.86
C TYR A 194 3.04 32.37 -12.87
N ASP A 195 3.30 33.67 -12.92
CA ASP A 195 4.61 34.23 -12.65
C ASP A 195 5.10 33.77 -11.25
N GLN A 196 6.41 33.68 -11.05
CA GLN A 196 7.07 32.99 -9.92
C GLN A 196 6.88 33.63 -8.53
N GLY A 197 5.77 34.33 -8.31
CA GLY A 197 5.42 34.96 -7.05
C GLY A 197 5.00 33.98 -5.96
N GLY A 198 4.93 34.50 -4.73
CA GLY A 198 4.57 33.72 -3.53
C GLY A 198 3.17 33.08 -3.56
N ILE A 199 2.27 33.53 -4.44
CA ILE A 199 0.93 32.94 -4.60
C ILE A 199 1.01 31.48 -5.04
N THR A 200 1.90 31.15 -5.97
CA THR A 200 2.08 29.76 -6.46
C THR A 200 2.49 28.82 -5.33
N VAL A 201 3.39 29.27 -4.46
CA VAL A 201 3.85 28.53 -3.28
C VAL A 201 2.71 28.36 -2.27
N LEU A 202 1.94 29.42 -2.00
CA LEU A 202 0.79 29.35 -1.10
C LEU A 202 -0.29 28.38 -1.60
N LEU A 203 -0.62 28.42 -2.89
CA LEU A 203 -1.60 27.52 -3.50
C LEU A 203 -1.11 26.06 -3.46
N MET A 204 0.19 25.83 -3.66
CA MET A 204 0.79 24.50 -3.50
C MET A 204 0.63 23.99 -2.06
N PHE A 205 0.95 24.82 -1.05
CA PHE A 205 0.79 24.43 0.35
C PHE A 205 -0.67 24.18 0.71
N ALA A 206 -1.59 25.02 0.25
CA ALA A 206 -3.02 24.83 0.45
C ALA A 206 -3.49 23.50 -0.17
N PHE A 207 -3.05 23.18 -1.39
CA PHE A 207 -3.38 21.93 -2.06
C PHE A 207 -2.80 20.70 -1.36
N VAL A 208 -1.54 20.77 -0.96
CA VAL A 208 -0.89 19.70 -0.19
C VAL A 208 -1.64 19.48 1.13
N ALA A 209 -2.02 20.55 1.83
CA ALA A 209 -2.77 20.46 3.07
C ALA A 209 -4.17 19.85 2.89
N THR A 210 -4.91 20.23 1.85
CA THR A 210 -6.27 19.70 1.60
C THR A 210 -6.28 18.21 1.26
N VAL A 211 -5.17 17.66 0.78
CA VAL A 211 -5.02 16.24 0.46
C VAL A 211 -4.38 15.45 1.61
N LEU A 212 -3.31 15.97 2.21
CA LEU A 212 -2.61 15.28 3.29
C LEU A 212 -3.51 15.09 4.51
N LEU A 213 -4.35 16.08 4.85
CA LEU A 213 -5.21 15.99 6.04
C LEU A 213 -6.22 14.82 5.96
N PRO A 214 -7.06 14.67 4.90
CA PRO A 214 -7.94 13.52 4.76
C PRO A 214 -7.22 12.18 4.65
N LEU A 215 -6.06 12.14 3.98
CA LEU A 215 -5.26 10.92 3.86
C LEU A 215 -4.70 10.47 5.20
N SER A 216 -4.06 11.38 5.94
CA SER A 216 -3.57 11.14 7.30
C SER A 216 -4.70 10.72 8.23
N HIS A 217 -5.87 11.35 8.11
CA HIS A 217 -7.03 11.00 8.93
C HIS A 217 -7.51 9.57 8.64
N SER A 218 -7.67 9.25 7.35
CA SER A 218 -8.09 7.93 6.88
C SER A 218 -7.11 6.85 7.32
N PHE A 219 -5.81 7.13 7.21
CA PHE A 219 -4.76 6.21 7.65
C PHE A 219 -4.80 5.98 9.15
N ARG A 220 -4.94 7.06 9.93
CA ARG A 220 -5.02 6.97 11.38
C ARG A 220 -6.24 6.17 11.82
N GLN A 221 -7.40 6.42 11.22
CA GLN A 221 -8.61 5.64 11.53
C GLN A 221 -8.38 4.14 11.29
N ARG A 222 -7.75 3.78 10.16
CA ARG A 222 -7.42 2.38 9.84
C ARG A 222 -6.37 1.77 10.77
N SER A 223 -5.42 2.57 11.23
CA SER A 223 -4.43 2.16 12.23
C SER A 223 -5.08 1.90 13.59
N LEU A 224 -6.08 2.70 13.96
CA LEU A 224 -6.89 2.46 15.17
C LEU A 224 -7.76 1.21 15.02
N ASP A 225 -8.35 0.99 13.85
CA ASP A 225 -9.09 -0.25 13.57
C ASP A 225 -8.16 -1.46 13.68
N TRP A 226 -6.92 -1.36 13.20
CA TRP A 226 -5.90 -2.40 13.36
C TRP A 226 -5.57 -2.68 14.83
N GLN A 227 -5.35 -1.63 15.62
CA GLN A 227 -5.11 -1.77 17.07
C GLN A 227 -6.32 -2.40 17.77
N GLN A 228 -7.53 -2.05 17.36
CA GLN A 228 -8.75 -2.66 17.89
C GLN A 228 -8.82 -4.14 17.56
N ILE A 229 -8.53 -4.54 16.32
CA ILE A 229 -8.48 -5.96 15.93
C ILE A 229 -7.47 -6.73 16.80
N MET A 230 -6.30 -6.15 17.02
CA MET A 230 -5.27 -6.77 17.86
C MET A 230 -5.66 -6.85 19.34
N ALA A 231 -6.52 -5.93 19.81
CA ALA A 231 -7.07 -5.93 21.17
C ALA A 231 -8.29 -6.87 21.30
N ASP A 232 -9.08 -7.04 20.24
CA ASP A 232 -10.20 -8.00 20.19
C ASP A 232 -9.68 -9.44 20.31
N LEU A 233 -8.46 -9.71 19.82
CA LEU A 233 -7.78 -10.99 20.03
C LEU A 233 -7.50 -11.29 21.51
N ASP A 234 -7.39 -10.28 22.39
CA ASP A 234 -7.15 -10.47 23.83
C ASP A 234 -8.35 -11.11 24.50
N ASN A 235 -9.54 -10.76 24.03
CA ASN A 235 -10.83 -11.19 24.57
C ASN A 235 -11.53 -12.16 23.62
N PHE A 236 -10.81 -12.75 22.67
CA PHE A 236 -11.40 -13.63 21.66
C PHE A 236 -12.10 -14.82 22.32
N ASP A 237 -13.37 -15.05 21.98
CA ASP A 237 -14.09 -16.26 22.33
C ASP A 237 -14.70 -16.86 21.08
N VAL A 238 -14.38 -18.12 20.80
CA VAL A 238 -14.93 -18.88 19.66
C VAL A 238 -16.46 -18.91 19.67
N MET A 239 -17.08 -18.84 20.85
CA MET A 239 -18.54 -18.84 21.00
C MET A 239 -19.21 -17.55 20.51
N ASP A 240 -18.48 -16.42 20.54
CA ASP A 240 -18.97 -15.12 20.10
C ASP A 240 -18.78 -14.88 18.59
N VAL A 241 -18.11 -15.81 17.90
CA VAL A 241 -17.78 -15.66 16.48
C VAL A 241 -18.99 -15.96 15.59
N GLN A 242 -19.17 -15.14 14.56
CA GLN A 242 -20.28 -15.28 13.63
C GLN A 242 -20.05 -16.46 12.69
N CYS A 243 -21.10 -17.26 12.50
CA CYS A 243 -21.18 -18.30 11.48
C CYS A 243 -22.48 -18.13 10.69
N ARG A 244 -22.44 -18.31 9.36
CA ARG A 244 -23.62 -18.13 8.50
C ARG A 244 -24.63 -19.27 8.64
N ASN A 245 -24.13 -20.47 8.91
CA ASN A 245 -24.92 -21.69 9.01
C ASN A 245 -24.54 -22.45 10.29
N ASP A 246 -25.54 -22.92 11.03
CA ASP A 246 -25.33 -23.72 12.25
C ASP A 246 -24.72 -25.08 11.96
N PHE A 247 -24.98 -25.65 10.77
CA PHE A 247 -24.33 -26.88 10.35
C PHE A 247 -22.79 -26.70 10.28
N ASP A 248 -22.32 -25.65 9.61
CA ASP A 248 -20.89 -25.33 9.54
C ASP A 248 -20.30 -25.09 10.93
N ARG A 249 -21.06 -24.41 11.80
CA ARG A 249 -20.65 -24.16 13.18
C ARG A 249 -20.41 -25.47 13.92
N GLN A 250 -21.35 -26.41 13.85
CA GLN A 250 -21.22 -27.71 14.51
C GLN A 250 -20.03 -28.51 13.95
N TYR A 251 -19.86 -28.52 12.63
CA TYR A 251 -18.74 -29.16 11.95
C TYR A 251 -17.39 -28.59 12.39
N ILE A 252 -17.25 -27.26 12.37
CA ILE A 252 -16.03 -26.57 12.80
C ILE A 252 -15.77 -26.81 14.29
N TYR A 253 -16.79 -26.75 15.14
CA TYR A 253 -16.64 -27.00 16.57
C TYR A 253 -16.19 -28.43 16.86
N ALA A 254 -16.69 -29.42 16.11
CA ALA A 254 -16.22 -30.81 16.21
C ALA A 254 -14.73 -30.92 15.82
N ALA A 255 -14.31 -30.28 14.73
CA ALA A 255 -12.92 -30.25 14.30
C ALA A 255 -12.01 -29.54 15.32
N ILE A 256 -12.44 -28.40 15.87
CA ILE A 256 -11.72 -27.67 16.92
C ILE A 256 -11.54 -28.56 18.16
N ARG A 257 -12.60 -29.21 18.64
CA ARG A 257 -12.50 -30.14 19.78
C ARG A 257 -11.55 -31.29 19.49
N SER A 258 -11.55 -31.82 18.27
CA SER A 258 -10.62 -32.88 17.87
C SER A 258 -9.15 -32.41 17.89
N TRP A 259 -8.85 -31.19 17.44
CA TRP A 259 -7.47 -30.71 17.32
C TRP A 259 -6.91 -30.02 18.57
N TYR A 260 -7.77 -29.40 19.37
CA TYR A 260 -7.42 -28.59 20.53
C TYR A 260 -7.96 -29.16 21.85
N GLY A 261 -8.73 -30.25 21.81
CA GLY A 261 -9.33 -30.89 22.99
C GLY A 261 -10.65 -30.24 23.43
N SER A 262 -10.73 -28.91 23.43
CA SER A 262 -11.94 -28.16 23.77
C SER A 262 -12.04 -26.83 23.00
N LEU A 263 -13.22 -26.22 23.04
CA LEU A 263 -13.43 -24.87 22.49
C LEU A 263 -12.69 -23.81 23.31
N ASP A 264 -12.61 -23.99 24.63
CA ASP A 264 -11.89 -23.08 25.53
C ASP A 264 -10.38 -23.10 25.28
N ALA A 265 -9.79 -24.29 25.12
CA ALA A 265 -8.36 -24.45 24.80
C ALA A 265 -8.02 -23.82 23.44
N PHE A 266 -8.96 -23.85 22.50
CA PHE A 266 -8.82 -23.14 21.24
C PHE A 266 -8.86 -21.61 21.41
N SER A 267 -9.83 -21.08 22.15
CA SER A 267 -9.88 -19.65 22.47
C SER A 267 -8.61 -19.19 23.20
N GLU A 268 -8.10 -19.97 24.15
CA GLU A 268 -6.84 -19.69 24.86
C GLU A 268 -5.64 -19.69 23.91
N TYR A 269 -5.58 -20.67 22.99
CA TYR A 269 -4.55 -20.71 21.95
C TYR A 269 -4.59 -19.44 21.06
N VAL A 270 -5.78 -18.96 20.68
CA VAL A 270 -5.94 -17.74 19.87
C VAL A 270 -5.49 -16.50 20.65
N ARG A 271 -5.88 -16.35 21.91
CA ARG A 271 -5.50 -15.22 22.79
C ARG A 271 -4.01 -15.19 23.11
N GLY A 272 -3.38 -16.35 23.21
CA GLY A 272 -1.98 -16.51 23.65
C GLY A 272 -1.01 -16.68 22.47
N PRO A 273 -0.54 -17.91 22.18
CA PRO A 273 0.50 -18.16 21.17
C PRO A 273 0.20 -17.56 19.80
N PHE A 274 -1.02 -17.71 19.31
CA PHE A 274 -1.38 -17.22 17.98
C PHE A 274 -1.32 -15.71 17.89
N ARG A 275 -1.88 -14.99 18.87
CA ARG A 275 -1.80 -13.53 18.96
C ARG A 275 -0.37 -13.02 18.91
N GLN A 276 0.55 -13.67 19.63
CA GLN A 276 1.96 -13.28 19.64
C GLN A 276 2.61 -13.45 18.27
N GLU A 277 2.27 -14.53 17.56
CA GLU A 277 2.75 -14.78 16.21
C GLU A 277 2.27 -13.72 15.21
N VAL A 278 1.01 -13.30 15.32
CA VAL A 278 0.39 -12.39 14.35
C VAL A 278 0.57 -10.91 14.65
N ARG A 279 1.26 -10.57 15.75
CA ARG A 279 1.54 -9.19 16.13
C ARG A 279 2.61 -8.60 15.21
N VAL A 280 2.18 -8.08 14.07
CA VAL A 280 3.04 -7.40 13.10
C VAL A 280 2.95 -5.89 13.34
N PRO A 281 4.07 -5.16 13.51
CA PRO A 281 4.04 -3.71 13.57
C PRO A 281 3.56 -3.15 12.23
N LEU A 282 2.78 -2.08 12.25
CA LEU A 282 2.23 -1.46 11.04
C LEU A 282 3.28 -0.61 10.31
N LEU A 283 4.42 -1.22 9.96
CA LEU A 283 5.48 -0.59 9.20
C LEU A 283 5.14 -0.64 7.71
N VAL A 284 5.29 0.49 7.03
CA VAL A 284 5.21 0.54 5.57
C VAL A 284 6.37 -0.29 5.00
N PRO A 285 6.10 -1.36 4.25
CA PRO A 285 7.17 -2.14 3.65
C PRO A 285 8.03 -1.28 2.71
N PHE A 286 9.35 -1.50 2.71
CA PHE A 286 10.31 -0.76 1.88
C PHE A 286 9.92 -0.69 0.39
N LYS A 287 9.35 -1.77 -0.15
CA LYS A 287 8.82 -1.80 -1.53
C LYS A 287 7.82 -0.69 -1.83
N TYR A 288 6.98 -0.29 -0.87
CA TYR A 288 6.02 0.80 -1.06
C TYR A 288 6.72 2.16 -0.98
N HIS A 289 7.78 2.32 -0.19
CA HIS A 289 8.61 3.53 -0.27
C HIS A 289 9.21 3.72 -1.66
N CYS A 290 9.75 2.67 -2.27
CA CYS A 290 10.27 2.74 -3.64
C CYS A 290 9.21 3.20 -4.64
N VAL A 291 7.99 2.62 -4.57
CA VAL A 291 6.87 2.99 -5.44
C VAL A 291 6.41 4.43 -5.18
N LEU A 292 6.33 4.85 -3.93
CA LEU A 292 5.87 6.18 -3.55
C LEU A 292 6.88 7.29 -3.85
N SER A 293 8.17 6.98 -4.02
CA SER A 293 9.18 7.96 -4.45
C SER A 293 9.12 8.29 -5.94
N THR A 294 8.55 7.40 -6.78
CA THR A 294 8.59 7.57 -8.24
C THR A 294 7.88 8.81 -8.78
N PRO A 295 6.73 9.28 -8.26
CA PRO A 295 6.09 10.49 -8.77
C PRO A 295 6.97 11.74 -8.61
N MET A 296 7.55 11.93 -7.42
CA MET A 296 8.40 13.09 -7.12
C MET A 296 9.72 13.04 -7.91
N LEU A 297 10.27 11.83 -8.10
CA LEU A 297 11.41 11.63 -8.98
C LEU A 297 11.09 12.03 -10.42
N SER A 298 9.95 11.63 -10.99
CA SER A 298 9.59 12.02 -12.35
C SER A 298 9.45 13.53 -12.52
N VAL A 299 8.83 14.24 -11.56
CA VAL A 299 8.76 15.71 -11.57
C VAL A 299 10.16 16.34 -11.53
N SER A 300 11.06 15.78 -10.72
CA SER A 300 12.44 16.28 -10.61
C SER A 300 13.24 16.00 -11.89
N LEU A 301 12.93 14.91 -12.59
CA LEU A 301 13.52 14.59 -13.88
C LEU A 301 13.00 15.50 -15.01
N ASP A 302 11.71 15.88 -15.00
CA ASP A 302 11.17 16.92 -15.90
C ASP A 302 11.93 18.25 -15.71
N TYR A 303 12.24 18.62 -14.47
CA TYR A 303 13.00 19.84 -14.17
C TYR A 303 14.48 19.71 -14.55
N MET A 304 15.11 18.57 -14.26
CA MET A 304 16.49 18.27 -14.66
C MET A 304 16.67 18.33 -16.17
N LEU A 305 15.71 17.80 -16.93
CA LEU A 305 15.65 17.88 -18.38
C LEU A 305 15.70 19.34 -18.87
N GLY A 306 14.89 20.21 -18.28
CA GLY A 306 14.89 21.64 -18.58
C GLY A 306 16.24 22.33 -18.28
N LEU A 307 16.88 21.97 -17.15
CA LEU A 307 18.23 22.45 -16.81
C LEU A 307 19.28 22.02 -17.83
N LEU A 308 19.25 20.76 -18.25
CA LEU A 308 20.17 20.23 -19.27
C LEU A 308 19.98 20.94 -20.61
N LYS A 309 18.73 21.12 -21.06
CA LYS A 309 18.39 21.88 -22.28
C LYS A 309 18.82 23.34 -22.19
N ALA A 310 18.84 23.92 -21.00
CA ALA A 310 19.33 25.28 -20.77
C ALA A 310 20.86 25.40 -20.61
N GLY A 311 21.61 24.29 -20.77
CA GLY A 311 23.07 24.31 -20.70
C GLY A 311 23.62 24.50 -19.29
N ILE A 312 22.96 23.95 -18.27
CA ILE A 312 23.41 24.06 -16.89
C ILE A 312 24.88 23.57 -16.71
N PRO A 313 25.72 24.30 -15.95
CA PRO A 313 27.06 23.82 -15.59
C PRO A 313 27.01 22.54 -14.74
N LEU A 314 27.99 21.64 -14.94
CA LEU A 314 28.05 20.35 -14.23
C LEU A 314 27.96 20.50 -12.70
N ARG A 315 28.62 21.51 -12.12
CA ARG A 315 28.58 21.76 -10.68
C ARG A 315 27.15 22.03 -10.18
N SER A 316 26.40 22.86 -10.88
CA SER A 316 25.01 23.19 -10.52
C SER A 316 24.07 22.01 -10.77
N LEU A 317 24.33 21.20 -11.81
CA LEU A 317 23.60 19.96 -12.06
C LEU A 317 23.79 18.95 -10.92
N LEU A 318 25.04 18.68 -10.51
CA LEU A 318 25.34 17.78 -9.40
C LEU A 318 24.68 18.24 -8.09
N ALA A 319 24.74 19.54 -7.80
CA ALA A 319 24.08 20.10 -6.64
C ALA A 319 22.55 19.91 -6.68
N TYR A 320 21.93 20.15 -7.84
CA TYR A 320 20.50 19.86 -8.03
C TYR A 320 20.19 18.38 -7.82
N THR A 321 20.93 17.46 -8.46
CA THR A 321 20.71 16.02 -8.36
C THR A 321 20.84 15.52 -6.92
N LEU A 322 21.84 15.98 -6.17
CA LEU A 322 22.06 15.57 -4.79
C LEU A 322 21.00 16.15 -3.84
N SER A 323 20.59 17.40 -4.04
CA SER A 323 19.62 18.06 -3.15
C SER A 323 18.19 17.60 -3.38
N VAL A 324 17.75 17.50 -4.64
CA VAL A 324 16.33 17.27 -4.97
C VAL A 324 16.04 15.78 -5.20
N PRO A 325 16.48 15.12 -6.30
CA PRO A 325 16.27 13.69 -6.48
C PRO A 325 16.75 12.81 -5.31
N VAL A 326 17.95 13.06 -4.78
CA VAL A 326 18.53 12.19 -3.74
C VAL A 326 18.03 12.60 -2.35
N ALA A 327 18.43 13.76 -1.83
CA ALA A 327 18.13 14.12 -0.46
C ALA A 327 16.62 14.32 -0.22
N LEU A 328 15.91 15.05 -1.09
CA LEU A 328 14.49 15.28 -0.91
C LEU A 328 13.64 14.03 -1.25
N ASN A 329 13.74 13.50 -2.47
CA ASN A 329 12.78 12.49 -2.94
C ASN A 329 13.08 11.06 -2.46
N LEU A 330 14.35 10.67 -2.37
CA LEU A 330 14.76 9.31 -2.00
C LEU A 330 14.99 9.14 -0.50
N LEU A 331 15.36 10.20 0.23
CA LEU A 331 15.65 10.12 1.65
C LEU A 331 14.55 10.79 2.49
N TRP A 332 14.33 12.09 2.33
CA TRP A 332 13.41 12.85 3.17
C TRP A 332 11.95 12.43 3.00
N CYS A 333 11.43 12.35 1.76
CA CYS A 333 10.03 12.00 1.53
C CYS A 333 9.64 10.63 2.12
N PRO A 334 10.40 9.53 1.88
CA PRO A 334 10.14 8.25 2.54
C PRO A 334 10.22 8.34 4.07
N ALA A 335 11.21 9.05 4.61
CA ALA A 335 11.34 9.25 6.05
C ALA A 335 10.14 10.01 6.64
N ALA A 336 9.65 11.04 5.95
CA ALA A 336 8.48 11.81 6.35
C ALA A 336 7.20 10.96 6.32
N ILE A 337 7.02 10.11 5.30
CA ILE A 337 5.89 9.16 5.24
C ILE A 337 5.97 8.18 6.42
N SER A 338 7.16 7.62 6.70
CA SER A 338 7.36 6.71 7.84
C SER A 338 7.08 7.39 9.18
N LEU A 339 7.55 8.63 9.36
CA LEU A 339 7.30 9.41 10.57
C LEU A 339 5.81 9.74 10.73
N MET A 340 5.12 10.07 9.65
CA MET A 340 3.67 10.33 9.66
C MET A 340 2.89 9.06 10.05
N VAL A 341 3.26 7.90 9.48
CA VAL A 341 2.65 6.60 9.81
C VAL A 341 2.89 6.26 11.27
N PHE A 342 4.13 6.39 11.73
CA PHE A 342 4.50 6.18 13.13
C PHE A 342 3.73 7.10 14.07
N ALA A 343 3.62 8.40 13.75
CA ALA A 343 2.85 9.36 14.54
C ALA A 343 1.36 8.98 14.59
N CYS A 344 0.80 8.52 13.48
CA CYS A 344 -0.60 8.07 13.43
C CYS A 344 -0.85 6.80 14.27
N GLU A 345 0.15 5.91 14.38
CA GLU A 345 0.07 4.68 15.17
C GLU A 345 0.31 4.94 16.67
N GLN A 346 1.36 5.70 17.01
CA GLN A 346 1.85 5.82 18.38
C GLN A 346 1.15 6.91 19.19
N LEU A 347 0.64 7.98 18.56
CA LEU A 347 -0.03 9.04 19.31
C LEU A 347 -1.41 8.52 19.75
N PRO A 348 -1.58 8.21 21.05
CA PRO A 348 -2.71 7.42 21.50
C PRO A 348 -4.01 8.22 21.37
N LYS A 349 -5.11 7.49 21.15
CA LYS A 349 -6.47 8.06 21.23
C LYS A 349 -6.74 8.77 22.57
N ARG A 350 -6.01 8.39 23.63
CA ARG A 350 -6.23 8.82 25.03
C ARG A 350 -5.38 10.01 25.50
N SER A 351 -4.31 10.43 24.81
CA SER A 351 -3.47 11.52 25.35
C SER A 351 -4.14 12.89 25.29
N PHE A 352 -5.20 13.04 24.49
CA PHE A 352 -5.87 14.31 24.29
C PHE A 352 -7.38 14.12 24.23
N ASN A 353 -8.14 14.89 25.02
CA ASN A 353 -9.61 14.92 24.99
C ASN A 353 -10.19 15.55 23.70
N GLY A 354 -9.38 15.71 22.65
CA GLY A 354 -9.79 16.28 21.37
C GLY A 354 -10.32 15.24 20.38
N SER A 355 -11.10 15.71 19.40
CA SER A 355 -11.58 14.86 18.30
C SER A 355 -10.41 14.21 17.53
N LEU A 356 -10.64 13.04 16.94
CA LEU A 356 -9.64 12.35 16.10
C LEU A 356 -9.13 13.25 14.95
N TYR A 357 -10.00 14.11 14.42
CA TYR A 357 -9.66 15.11 13.41
C TYR A 357 -8.65 16.12 13.95
N THR A 358 -8.90 16.72 15.12
CA THR A 358 -7.98 17.67 15.76
C THR A 358 -6.59 17.08 15.93
N GLN A 359 -6.49 15.85 16.42
CA GLN A 359 -5.21 15.20 16.61
C GLN A 359 -4.50 14.91 15.27
N THR A 360 -5.25 14.54 14.22
CA THR A 360 -4.69 14.34 12.87
C THR A 360 -4.18 15.66 12.28
N THR A 361 -4.92 16.76 12.49
CA THR A 361 -4.52 18.09 12.05
C THR A 361 -3.23 18.51 12.72
N VAL A 362 -3.08 18.31 14.04
CA VAL A 362 -1.82 18.61 14.76
C VAL A 362 -0.64 17.81 14.20
N ILE A 363 -0.81 16.51 13.94
CA ILE A 363 0.23 15.68 13.31
C ILE A 363 0.60 16.26 11.94
N SER A 364 -0.40 16.58 11.11
CA SER A 364 -0.15 17.06 9.74
C SER A 364 0.51 18.44 9.73
N LEU A 365 0.13 19.33 10.65
CA LEU A 365 0.78 20.63 10.83
C LEU A 365 2.22 20.49 11.33
N ALA A 366 2.48 19.56 12.25
CA ALA A 366 3.84 19.26 12.71
C ALA A 366 4.71 18.72 11.56
N MET A 367 4.16 17.81 10.73
CA MET A 367 4.85 17.31 9.54
C MET A 367 5.11 18.40 8.51
N LEU A 368 4.17 19.33 8.33
CA LEU A 368 4.33 20.49 7.46
C LEU A 368 5.41 21.45 8.00
N ALA A 369 5.42 21.69 9.30
CA ALA A 369 6.42 22.54 9.95
C ALA A 369 7.84 21.93 9.90
N LEU A 370 7.98 20.60 9.88
CA LEU A 370 9.26 19.93 9.65
C LEU A 370 9.76 20.06 8.21
N TYR A 371 8.87 20.33 7.26
CA TYR A 371 9.20 20.48 5.85
C TYR A 371 9.63 21.92 5.48
N ILE A 372 9.06 22.91 6.17
CA ILE A 372 9.40 24.35 6.03
C ILE A 372 10.74 24.61 6.73
#